data_AF-A0A645CRR3-F1
#
_entry.id   AF-A0A645CRR3-F1
#
_cell.length_a   1.000
_cell.length_b   1.000
_cell.length_c   1.000
_cell.angle_alpha   90.00
_cell.angle_beta   90.00
_cell.angle_gamma   90.00
#
_symmetry.space_group_name_H-M   'P 1'
#
loop_
_entity.id
_entity.type
_entity.pdbx_description
1 polymer ?
#
loop_
_entity_poly.entity_id
_entity_poly.type
_entity_poly.pdbx_seq_one_letter_code
_entity_poly.pdbx_strand_id
1 'polypeptide(L)'
;MSEEAKEQVFDILKQKGFQFQTNLDINYTIVRGIKHPNGTPIKVVVKSGKAGKIYFNPSEWLALTETNTQLFVVTRGNIVRNVTLQDLENINDTFHMRFNTQAFAVNTNLKAFANFFRYLKYTHFIFESPESTTDYLQQFGLCERNFSSKELSADDKNLLL
;
A
#
# COMPACT_ATOMS: atom_id res chain seq x y z
N MET A 1 13.72 -9.38 1.72
CA MET A 1 14.08 -9.69 0.32
C MET A 1 15.15 -10.77 0.36
N SER A 2 15.15 -11.75 -0.54
CA SER A 2 16.18 -12.81 -0.52
C SER A 2 17.43 -12.35 -1.27
N GLU A 3 18.60 -12.46 -0.64
CA GLU A 3 19.90 -12.19 -1.28
C GLU A 3 20.07 -12.96 -2.60
N GLU A 4 19.58 -14.20 -2.63
CA GLU A 4 19.52 -15.07 -3.81
C GLU A 4 18.89 -14.38 -5.04
N ALA A 5 17.85 -13.57 -4.86
CA ALA A 5 17.19 -12.90 -5.99
C ALA A 5 18.11 -11.85 -6.64
N LYS A 6 18.97 -11.23 -5.84
CA LYS A 6 19.91 -10.23 -6.33
C LYS A 6 21.06 -10.90 -7.04
N GLU A 7 21.64 -11.94 -6.46
CA GLU A 7 22.73 -12.70 -7.08
C GLU A 7 22.32 -13.15 -8.50
N GLN A 8 21.13 -13.73 -8.65
CA GLN A 8 20.59 -14.14 -9.95
C GLN A 8 20.48 -12.97 -10.95
N VAL A 9 19.96 -11.82 -10.53
CA VAL A 9 19.86 -10.63 -11.40
C VAL A 9 21.25 -10.15 -11.81
N PHE A 10 22.18 -10.10 -10.87
CA PHE A 10 23.54 -9.59 -11.11
C PHE A 10 24.35 -10.51 -12.01
N ASP A 11 24.20 -11.82 -11.87
CA ASP A 11 24.86 -12.78 -12.75
C ASP A 11 24.36 -12.64 -14.19
N ILE A 12 23.05 -12.45 -14.39
CA ILE A 12 22.48 -12.18 -15.72
C ILE A 12 22.98 -10.85 -16.29
N LEU A 13 23.04 -9.80 -15.46
CA LEU A 13 23.56 -8.49 -15.89
C LEU A 13 25.04 -8.59 -16.29
N LYS A 14 25.88 -9.31 -15.52
CA LYS A 14 27.28 -9.59 -15.88
C LYS A 14 27.37 -10.34 -17.21
N GLN A 15 26.58 -11.40 -17.40
CA GLN A 15 26.54 -12.16 -18.66
C GLN A 15 26.11 -11.31 -19.86
N LYS A 16 25.26 -10.30 -19.63
CA LYS A 16 24.84 -9.34 -20.65
C LYS A 16 25.81 -8.15 -20.84
N GLY A 17 26.96 -8.16 -20.18
CA GLY A 17 28.02 -7.16 -20.36
C GLY A 17 27.83 -5.86 -19.58
N PHE A 18 26.92 -5.83 -18.59
CA PHE A 18 26.81 -4.68 -17.69
C PHE A 18 28.06 -4.55 -16.82
N GLN A 19 28.45 -3.32 -16.54
CA GLN A 19 29.63 -3.01 -15.73
C GLN A 19 29.20 -2.55 -14.34
N PHE A 20 29.99 -2.90 -13.32
CA PHE A 20 29.72 -2.61 -11.92
C PHE A 20 30.88 -1.82 -11.31
N GLN A 21 30.59 -0.88 -10.44
CA GLN A 21 31.62 -0.21 -9.64
C GLN A 21 32.27 -1.21 -8.65
N THR A 22 33.56 -1.02 -8.37
CA THR A 22 34.42 -1.97 -7.65
C THR A 22 33.98 -2.28 -6.21
N ASN A 23 33.13 -1.43 -5.61
CA ASN A 23 32.64 -1.57 -4.23
C ASN A 23 31.11 -1.53 -4.16
N LEU A 24 30.45 -2.15 -5.13
CA LEU A 24 29.00 -2.09 -5.20
C LEU A 24 28.34 -2.93 -4.11
N ASP A 25 27.70 -2.25 -3.15
CA ASP A 25 26.90 -2.92 -2.13
C ASP A 25 25.56 -3.38 -2.71
N ILE A 26 25.44 -4.69 -2.94
CA ILE A 26 24.23 -5.33 -3.43
C ILE A 26 23.26 -5.69 -2.30
N ASN A 27 23.55 -5.37 -1.02
CA ASN A 27 22.62 -5.69 0.07
C ASN A 27 21.33 -4.85 0.03
N TYR A 28 21.30 -3.78 -0.77
CA TYR A 28 20.13 -2.95 -0.97
C TYR A 28 19.19 -3.47 -2.06
N THR A 29 17.90 -3.13 -1.92
CA THR A 29 16.88 -3.40 -2.94
C THR A 29 17.01 -2.47 -4.14
N ILE A 30 17.57 -1.29 -3.93
CA ILE A 30 17.88 -0.27 -4.92
C ILE A 30 19.39 -0.24 -5.08
N VAL A 31 19.89 -0.64 -6.24
CA VAL A 31 21.31 -0.71 -6.52
C VAL A 31 21.70 0.34 -7.56
N ARG A 32 22.74 1.11 -7.26
CA ARG A 32 23.33 2.16 -8.11
C ARG A 32 24.66 1.66 -8.70
N GLY A 33 25.42 2.50 -9.40
CA GLY A 33 26.78 2.14 -9.83
C GLY A 33 26.85 1.02 -10.89
N ILE A 34 25.74 0.76 -11.59
CA ILE A 34 25.68 -0.15 -12.73
C ILE A 34 25.71 0.69 -14.01
N LYS A 35 26.50 0.28 -15.00
CA LYS A 35 26.49 0.87 -16.34
C LYS A 35 26.04 -0.16 -17.36
N HIS A 36 25.10 0.25 -18.20
CA HIS A 36 24.71 -0.49 -19.39
C HIS A 36 25.91 -0.59 -20.35
N PRO A 37 26.01 -1.64 -21.20
CA PRO A 37 27.12 -1.79 -22.17
C PRO A 37 27.39 -0.58 -23.07
N ASN A 38 26.39 0.26 -23.31
CA ASN A 38 26.52 1.52 -24.06
C ASN A 38 27.09 2.69 -23.23
N GLY A 39 27.50 2.45 -21.99
CA GLY A 39 28.05 3.45 -21.07
C GLY A 39 27.01 4.19 -20.22
N THR A 40 25.71 4.04 -20.49
CA THR A 40 24.65 4.74 -19.74
C THR A 40 24.58 4.22 -18.29
N PRO A 41 24.68 5.10 -17.28
CA PRO A 41 24.43 4.72 -15.90
C PRO A 41 22.97 4.31 -15.72
N ILE A 42 22.75 3.17 -15.06
CA ILE A 42 21.42 2.69 -14.72
C ILE A 42 21.30 2.45 -13.22
N LYS A 43 20.07 2.54 -12.74
CA LYS A 43 19.69 2.09 -11.41
C LYS A 43 18.84 0.84 -11.55
N VAL A 44 19.01 -0.10 -10.63
CA VAL A 44 18.25 -1.34 -10.62
C VAL A 44 17.50 -1.46 -9.32
N VAL A 45 16.21 -1.79 -9.40
CA VAL A 45 15.41 -2.24 -8.26
C VAL A 45 15.20 -3.75 -8.41
N VAL A 46 15.56 -4.53 -7.39
CA VAL A 46 15.39 -5.99 -7.42
C VAL A 46 14.26 -6.42 -6.49
N LYS A 47 13.36 -7.27 -7.01
CA LYS A 47 12.27 -7.89 -6.25
C LYS A 47 12.23 -9.39 -6.43
N SER A 48 11.90 -10.09 -5.34
CA SER A 48 11.49 -11.50 -5.41
C SER A 48 9.98 -11.58 -5.44
N GLY A 49 9.44 -12.13 -6.53
CA GLY A 49 8.03 -12.46 -6.69
C GLY A 49 7.74 -13.95 -6.49
N LYS A 50 8.71 -14.74 -5.99
CA LYS A 50 8.57 -16.19 -5.79
C LYS A 50 7.37 -16.56 -4.88
N ALA A 51 7.02 -15.68 -3.93
CA ALA A 51 5.90 -15.85 -3.01
C ALA A 51 4.55 -15.30 -3.54
N GLY A 52 4.48 -14.94 -4.83
CA GLY A 52 3.26 -14.49 -5.49
C GLY A 52 2.99 -12.99 -5.45
N LYS A 53 3.39 -12.29 -4.37
CA LYS A 53 3.28 -10.82 -4.27
C LYS A 53 4.65 -10.15 -4.22
N ILE A 54 4.78 -9.00 -4.89
CA ILE A 54 5.92 -8.10 -4.76
C ILE A 54 5.50 -6.90 -3.92
N TYR A 55 6.36 -6.51 -2.98
CA TYR A 55 6.09 -5.38 -2.08
C TYR A 55 7.13 -4.32 -2.30
N PHE A 56 6.71 -3.08 -2.55
CA PHE A 56 7.59 -1.93 -2.64
C PHE A 56 7.46 -1.08 -1.38
N ASN A 57 8.58 -0.68 -0.81
CA ASN A 57 8.65 0.44 0.12
C ASN A 57 8.62 1.76 -0.69
N PRO A 58 8.33 2.90 -0.03
CA PRO A 58 8.20 4.17 -0.73
C PRO A 58 9.47 4.60 -1.50
N SER A 59 10.66 4.33 -0.97
CA SER A 59 11.92 4.69 -1.61
C SER A 59 12.15 3.92 -2.92
N GLU A 60 11.78 2.65 -2.95
CA GLU A 60 11.88 1.83 -4.17
C GLU A 60 10.85 2.26 -5.20
N TRP A 61 9.62 2.52 -4.77
CA TRP A 61 8.56 2.98 -5.67
C TRP A 61 8.92 4.33 -6.29
N LEU A 62 9.43 5.26 -5.49
CA LEU A 62 9.95 6.54 -5.97
C LEU A 62 11.12 6.34 -6.95
N ALA A 63 12.07 5.47 -6.62
CA ALA A 63 13.20 5.21 -7.51
C ALA A 63 12.76 4.73 -8.90
N LEU A 64 11.68 3.95 -9.00
CA LEU A 64 11.15 3.46 -10.29
C LEU A 64 10.53 4.57 -11.16
N THR A 65 10.24 5.74 -10.59
CA THR A 65 9.80 6.92 -11.36
C THR A 65 10.96 7.70 -11.96
N GLU A 66 12.20 7.43 -11.53
CA GLU A 66 13.38 8.12 -12.04
C GLU A 66 13.84 7.53 -13.37
N THR A 67 14.43 8.39 -14.21
CA THR A 67 14.99 7.96 -15.51
C THR A 67 16.08 6.91 -15.34
N ASN A 68 16.22 6.03 -16.34
CA ASN A 68 17.21 4.95 -16.35
C ASN A 68 17.16 4.00 -15.14
N THR A 69 15.99 3.89 -14.50
CA THR A 69 15.74 2.88 -13.47
C THR A 69 15.01 1.68 -14.07
N GLN A 70 15.46 0.48 -13.75
CA GLN A 70 14.86 -0.77 -14.21
C GLN A 70 14.44 -1.64 -13.03
N LEU A 71 13.28 -2.29 -13.14
CA LEU A 71 12.82 -3.27 -12.17
C LEU A 71 13.11 -4.68 -12.67
N PHE A 72 13.86 -5.44 -11.87
CA PHE A 72 14.03 -6.87 -12.08
C PHE A 72 13.24 -7.67 -11.06
N VAL A 73 12.40 -8.58 -11.54
CA VAL A 73 11.61 -9.49 -10.72
C VAL A 73 12.08 -10.93 -10.92
N VAL A 74 12.47 -11.58 -9.83
CA VAL A 74 12.72 -13.02 -9.81
C VAL A 74 11.43 -13.74 -9.47
N THR A 75 10.86 -14.43 -10.46
CA THR A 75 9.57 -15.12 -10.34
C THR A 75 9.75 -16.57 -9.85
N ARG A 76 8.63 -17.26 -9.58
CA ARG A 76 8.66 -18.69 -9.24
C ARG A 76 9.39 -19.47 -10.35
N GLY A 77 10.32 -20.34 -9.95
CA GLY A 77 11.19 -21.07 -10.88
C GLY A 77 12.51 -20.38 -11.23
N ASN A 78 12.93 -19.36 -10.46
CA ASN A 78 14.21 -18.64 -10.66
C ASN A 78 14.32 -17.92 -12.01
N ILE A 79 13.18 -17.53 -12.59
CA ILE A 79 13.16 -16.79 -13.85
C ILE A 79 13.22 -15.31 -13.55
N VAL A 80 14.27 -14.65 -14.04
CA VAL A 80 14.48 -13.21 -13.95
C VAL A 80 13.77 -12.49 -15.10
N ARG A 81 12.95 -11.51 -14.77
CA ARG A 81 12.22 -10.67 -15.73
C ARG A 81 12.57 -9.21 -15.51
N ASN A 82 12.82 -8.47 -16.59
CA ASN A 82 12.81 -7.01 -16.57
C ASN A 82 11.38 -6.55 -16.80
N VAL A 83 10.82 -5.79 -15.86
CA VAL A 83 9.39 -5.44 -15.79
C VAL A 83 9.27 -3.94 -15.73
N THR A 84 8.37 -3.34 -16.49
CA THR A 84 8.07 -1.90 -16.40
C THR A 84 6.94 -1.62 -15.41
N LEU A 85 6.80 -0.37 -14.96
CA LEU A 85 5.63 0.02 -14.17
C LEU A 85 4.33 -0.18 -14.97
N GLN A 86 4.36 0.07 -16.28
CA GLN A 86 3.23 -0.19 -17.17
C GLN A 86 2.85 -1.67 -17.23
N ASP A 87 3.84 -2.58 -17.25
CA ASP A 87 3.56 -4.02 -17.20
C ASP A 87 2.85 -4.40 -15.89
N LEU A 88 3.28 -3.83 -14.77
CA LEU A 88 2.60 -4.05 -13.48
C LEU A 88 1.17 -3.53 -13.50
N GLU A 89 0.94 -2.33 -14.03
CA GLU A 89 -0.40 -1.74 -14.15
C GLU A 89 -1.31 -2.57 -15.06
N ASN A 90 -0.80 -3.09 -16.17
CA ASN A 90 -1.58 -3.88 -17.11
C ASN A 90 -1.97 -5.26 -16.55
N ILE A 91 -1.13 -5.83 -15.68
CA ILE A 91 -1.37 -7.15 -15.07
C ILE A 91 -2.26 -7.05 -13.83
N ASN A 92 -2.25 -5.89 -13.15
CA ASN A 92 -3.00 -5.68 -11.91
C ASN A 92 -4.12 -4.67 -12.14
N ASP A 93 -5.35 -5.16 -12.25
CA ASP A 93 -6.58 -4.36 -12.37
C ASP A 93 -6.88 -3.51 -11.12
N THR A 94 -6.23 -3.83 -10.00
CA THR A 94 -6.45 -3.24 -8.69
C THR A 94 -5.13 -2.94 -7.99
N PHE A 95 -5.01 -1.72 -7.46
CA PHE A 95 -3.84 -1.28 -6.71
C PHE A 95 -4.02 -1.55 -5.21
N HIS A 96 -3.10 -2.33 -4.63
CA HIS A 96 -3.15 -2.70 -3.21
C HIS A 96 -2.03 -2.00 -2.44
N MET A 97 -2.39 -1.21 -1.42
CA MET A 97 -1.44 -0.62 -0.49
C MET A 97 -1.58 -1.23 0.90
N ARG A 98 -0.46 -1.62 1.51
CA ARG A 98 -0.41 -2.03 2.91
C ARG A 98 0.02 -0.86 3.78
N PHE A 99 -0.82 -0.49 4.74
CA PHE A 99 -0.51 0.51 5.76
C PHE A 99 -0.56 -0.11 7.16
N ASN A 100 0.26 0.42 8.07
CA ASN A 100 0.10 0.15 9.49
C ASN A 100 -1.04 1.05 10.01
N THR A 101 -2.16 0.45 10.39
CA THR A 101 -3.37 1.17 10.83
C THR A 101 -3.13 2.05 12.05
N GLN A 102 -2.23 1.66 12.96
CA GLN A 102 -1.87 2.46 14.13
C GLN A 102 -1.10 3.73 13.75
N ALA A 103 -0.20 3.63 12.76
CA ALA A 103 0.49 4.79 12.20
C ALA A 103 -0.45 5.70 11.39
N PHE A 104 -1.64 5.19 11.06
CA PHE A 104 -2.67 5.84 10.24
C PHE A 104 -3.90 6.26 11.04
N ALA A 105 -3.76 6.44 12.36
CA ALA A 105 -4.84 6.92 13.21
C ALA A 105 -5.42 8.26 12.73
N VAL A 106 -6.69 8.51 13.05
CA VAL A 106 -7.45 9.73 12.69
C VAL A 106 -6.68 11.01 13.06
N ASN A 107 -5.96 10.97 14.18
CA ASN A 107 -5.28 12.14 14.75
C ASN A 107 -3.84 12.34 14.24
N THR A 108 -3.32 11.43 13.39
CA THR A 108 -1.93 11.52 12.89
C THR A 108 -1.90 11.80 11.39
N ASN A 109 -2.25 10.83 10.56
CA ASN A 109 -1.95 10.86 9.13
C ASN A 109 -3.17 10.74 8.21
N LEU A 110 -4.34 10.39 8.75
CA LEU A 110 -5.56 10.18 7.95
C LEU A 110 -5.92 11.43 7.11
N LYS A 111 -5.86 12.62 7.70
CA LYS A 111 -6.19 13.88 7.00
C LYS A 111 -5.25 14.15 5.83
N ALA A 112 -3.94 13.92 6.00
CA ALA A 112 -2.96 14.13 4.93
C ALA A 112 -3.22 13.18 3.76
N PHE A 113 -3.52 11.91 4.06
CA PHE A 113 -3.79 10.90 3.07
C PHE A 113 -5.11 11.15 2.31
N ALA A 114 -6.18 11.48 3.04
CA ALA A 114 -7.46 11.84 2.42
C ALA A 114 -7.30 13.04 1.49
N ASN A 115 -6.53 14.05 1.88
CA ASN A 115 -6.23 15.20 1.02
C ASN A 115 -5.44 14.85 -0.23
N PHE A 116 -4.50 13.89 -0.15
CA PHE A 116 -3.72 13.44 -1.30
C PHE A 116 -4.60 12.74 -2.35
N PHE A 117 -5.51 11.87 -1.92
CA PHE A 117 -6.36 11.07 -2.83
C PHE A 117 -7.68 11.75 -3.23
N ARG A 118 -8.07 12.86 -2.58
CA ARG A 118 -9.36 13.55 -2.76
C ARG A 118 -9.79 13.78 -4.21
N TYR A 119 -8.84 14.05 -5.12
CA TYR A 119 -9.13 14.40 -6.51
C TYR A 119 -8.97 13.23 -7.49
N LEU A 120 -8.54 12.07 -7.01
CA LEU A 120 -8.44 10.85 -7.82
C LEU A 120 -9.81 10.18 -7.89
N LYS A 121 -10.50 10.34 -9.02
CA LYS A 121 -11.82 9.76 -9.26
C LYS A 121 -11.82 8.25 -9.01
N TYR A 122 -12.93 7.74 -8.48
CA TYR A 122 -13.14 6.31 -8.18
C TYR A 122 -12.22 5.72 -7.11
N THR A 123 -11.53 6.56 -6.32
CA THR A 123 -10.73 6.10 -5.18
C THR A 123 -11.59 5.93 -3.93
N HIS A 124 -11.52 4.74 -3.31
CA HIS A 124 -12.21 4.43 -2.07
C HIS A 124 -11.22 3.83 -1.04
N PHE A 125 -11.37 4.18 0.23
CA PHE A 125 -10.68 3.50 1.33
C PHE A 125 -11.58 2.39 1.85
N ILE A 126 -11.19 1.14 1.59
CA ILE A 126 -11.99 -0.04 1.92
C ILE A 126 -11.57 -0.55 3.30
N PHE A 127 -12.54 -0.74 4.18
CA PHE A 127 -12.39 -1.37 5.49
C PHE A 127 -13.43 -2.49 5.59
N GLU A 128 -13.12 -3.52 6.38
CA GLU A 128 -14.14 -4.50 6.76
C GLU A 128 -15.26 -3.80 7.54
N SER A 129 -16.50 -4.13 7.22
CA SER A 129 -17.63 -3.62 8.00
C SER A 129 -17.50 -4.12 9.43
N PRO A 130 -17.68 -3.28 10.46
CA PRO A 130 -17.79 -3.78 11.81
C PRO A 130 -19.02 -4.69 11.87
N GLU A 131 -18.82 -5.96 12.23
CA GLU A 131 -19.93 -6.81 12.66
C GLU A 131 -20.42 -6.29 14.00
N SER A 132 -21.73 -6.11 14.15
CA SER A 132 -22.33 -5.56 15.36
C SER A 132 -21.99 -6.44 16.57
N THR A 133 -20.99 -6.02 17.34
CA THR A 133 -21.00 -6.33 18.76
C THR A 133 -22.04 -5.39 19.38
N THR A 134 -22.95 -5.97 20.15
CA THR A 134 -24.15 -5.34 20.74
C THR A 134 -23.89 -4.03 21.49
N ASP A 135 -22.65 -3.74 21.86
CA ASP A 135 -22.25 -2.55 22.61
C ASP A 135 -22.16 -1.27 21.77
N TYR A 136 -21.90 -1.35 20.46
CA TYR A 136 -21.80 -0.14 19.61
C TYR A 136 -23.14 0.57 19.43
N LEU A 137 -24.25 -0.16 19.41
CA LEU A 137 -25.59 0.40 19.24
C LEU A 137 -26.11 1.10 20.51
N GLN A 138 -25.62 0.72 21.69
CA GLN A 138 -26.00 1.36 22.96
C GLN A 138 -25.40 2.78 23.12
N GLN A 139 -24.34 3.10 22.36
CA GLN A 139 -23.64 4.39 22.45
C GLN A 139 -24.20 5.47 21.51
N PHE A 140 -25.01 5.09 20.52
CA PHE A 140 -25.82 6.08 19.82
C PHE A 140 -26.97 6.42 20.74
N GLY A 141 -26.80 7.46 21.57
CA GLY A 141 -27.84 8.06 22.42
C GLY A 141 -28.99 8.65 21.61
N LEU A 142 -29.59 7.86 20.73
CA LEU A 142 -30.68 8.20 19.83
C LEU A 142 -32.05 7.93 20.46
N CYS A 143 -32.12 7.63 21.76
CA CYS A 143 -33.37 7.56 22.54
C CYS A 143 -33.11 7.80 24.03
N GLU A 144 -32.49 8.92 24.42
CA GLU A 144 -32.96 9.50 25.69
C GLU A 144 -34.35 10.08 25.40
N ARG A 145 -35.40 9.30 25.68
CA ARG A 145 -36.75 9.88 25.72
C ARG A 145 -36.71 11.03 26.71
N ASN A 146 -36.99 12.24 26.25
CA ASN A 146 -37.29 13.36 27.14
C ASN A 146 -38.41 12.91 28.09
N PHE A 147 -38.10 12.68 29.36
CA PHE A 147 -39.05 12.37 30.44
C PHE A 147 -39.96 13.56 30.80
N SER A 148 -40.14 14.53 29.91
CA SER A 148 -41.01 15.69 30.12
C SER A 148 -42.41 15.53 29.54
N SER A 149 -42.68 14.47 28.76
CA SER A 149 -44.06 14.07 28.52
C SER A 149 -44.58 13.40 29.78
N LYS A 150 -45.19 14.19 30.68
CA LYS A 150 -46.13 13.68 31.68
C LYS A 150 -47.00 12.64 30.99
N GLU A 151 -46.86 11.38 31.38
CA GLU A 151 -47.88 10.39 31.11
C GLU A 151 -49.18 10.93 31.70
N LEU A 152 -50.07 11.41 30.83
CA LEU A 152 -51.46 11.62 31.20
C LEU A 152 -52.02 10.22 31.47
N SER A 153 -51.91 9.78 32.73
CA SER A 153 -52.62 8.59 33.18
C SER A 153 -54.12 8.84 32.99
N ALA A 154 -54.84 7.80 32.55
CA ALA A 154 -56.24 7.87 32.17
C ALA A 154 -57.22 8.13 33.34
N ASP A 155 -56.73 8.52 34.52
CA ASP A 155 -57.49 8.65 35.77
C ASP A 155 -57.79 10.09 36.21
N ASP A 156 -57.42 11.12 35.43
CA ASP A 156 -57.87 12.50 35.69
C ASP A 156 -59.32 12.75 35.21
N LYS A 157 -60.26 11.93 35.71
CA LYS A 157 -61.72 12.08 35.51
C LYS A 157 -62.42 12.88 36.61
N ASN A 158 -61.76 13.86 37.23
CA ASN A 158 -62.39 14.70 38.26
C ASN A 158 -62.02 16.19 38.16
N LEU A 159 -62.23 16.78 36.98
CA LEU A 159 -62.33 18.24 36.82
C LEU A 159 -63.52 18.60 35.92
N LEU A 160 -64.71 18.17 36.33
CA LEU A 160 -65.98 18.79 35.97
C LEU A 160 -66.89 18.77 37.20
N LEU A 161 -66.77 19.82 38.02
CA LEU A 161 -67.82 20.46 38.81
C LEU A 161 -67.27 21.76 39.42
#